data_AF-C7GIJ7-F1
#
_entry.id   AF-C7GIJ7-F1
#
_cell.length_a   1.000
_cell.length_b   1.000
_cell.length_c   1.000
_cell.angle_alpha   90.00
_cell.angle_beta   90.00
_cell.angle_gamma   90.00
#
_symmetry.space_group_name_H-M   'P 1'
#
loop_
_entity.id
_entity.type
_entity.pdbx_description
1 polymer ?
#
loop_
_entity_poly.entity_id
_entity_poly.type
_entity_poly.pdbx_seq_one_letter_code
_entity_poly.pdbx_strand_id
1 'polypeptide(L)'
;ISDNFFDVVVGNVPFGDYKVFDPKYNKYNFRIHDYFLAKALDQVRPGGMVAVITTKGTLDKANPAIRKYLAERAELVGAVRLPNTAFKDNAGTEVTADILFLQKRERKIDIEPDWVHLGVTENGIAVNSYFAEHPEMMLGSMEYDTRIYGRDSRYTVCVNNDENFNMYEAL
;
A
#
# COMPACT_ATOMS: atom_id res chain seq x y z
N ILE A 1 13.70 -19.77 -5.42
CA ILE A 1 14.61 -18.64 -5.73
C ILE A 1 15.34 -18.30 -4.43
N SER A 2 16.63 -17.97 -4.51
CA SER A 2 17.38 -17.57 -3.31
C SER A 2 16.87 -16.22 -2.81
N ASP A 3 16.81 -16.05 -1.49
CA ASP A 3 16.65 -14.73 -0.90
C ASP A 3 17.85 -13.83 -1.26
N ASN A 4 17.66 -12.51 -1.19
CA ASN A 4 18.68 -11.48 -1.43
C ASN A 4 19.35 -11.52 -2.81
N PHE A 5 18.63 -11.94 -3.85
CA PHE A 5 19.22 -12.13 -5.18
C PHE A 5 18.97 -10.97 -6.12
N PHE A 6 17.77 -10.38 -6.11
CA PHE A 6 17.40 -9.38 -7.11
C PHE A 6 17.76 -7.96 -6.67
N ASP A 7 18.03 -7.10 -7.64
CA ASP A 7 18.16 -5.65 -7.43
C ASP A 7 16.82 -4.99 -7.18
N VAL A 8 15.81 -5.37 -7.96
CA VAL A 8 14.48 -4.76 -7.97
C VAL A 8 13.41 -5.82 -8.09
N VAL A 9 12.31 -5.63 -7.37
CA VAL A 9 11.04 -6.33 -7.59
C VAL A 9 9.99 -5.30 -7.98
N VAL A 10 9.35 -5.52 -9.13
CA VAL A 10 8.21 -4.72 -9.60
C VAL A 10 7.01 -5.64 -9.79
N GLY A 11 5.82 -5.23 -9.33
CA GLY A 11 4.63 -6.06 -9.54
C GLY A 11 3.34 -5.47 -8.97
N ASN A 12 2.23 -6.13 -9.30
CA ASN A 12 0.91 -5.85 -8.73
C ASN A 12 0.55 -6.99 -7.77
N VAL A 13 0.41 -6.69 -6.47
CA VAL A 13 0.08 -7.73 -5.49
C VAL A 13 -1.42 -8.07 -5.55
N PRO A 14 -1.82 -9.33 -5.33
CA PRO A 14 -3.23 -9.71 -5.43
C PRO A 14 -4.13 -8.94 -4.46
N PHE A 15 -5.24 -8.42 -4.98
CA PHE A 15 -6.28 -7.75 -4.21
C PHE A 15 -7.28 -8.77 -3.67
N GLY A 16 -6.85 -9.57 -2.70
CA GLY A 16 -7.67 -10.60 -2.06
C GLY A 16 -7.64 -10.52 -0.54
N ASP A 17 -8.66 -11.10 0.09
CA ASP A 17 -8.74 -11.22 1.55
C ASP A 17 -8.59 -12.68 2.01
N TYR A 18 -7.59 -13.38 1.48
CA TYR A 18 -7.26 -14.77 1.85
C TYR A 18 -5.81 -14.90 2.31
N LYS A 19 -5.45 -16.08 2.81
CA LYS A 19 -4.11 -16.42 3.30
C LYS A 19 -3.50 -17.51 2.45
N VAL A 20 -2.16 -17.51 2.39
CA VAL A 20 -1.38 -18.57 1.74
C VAL A 20 -0.60 -19.31 2.82
N PHE A 21 -0.53 -20.62 2.70
CA PHE A 21 0.31 -21.45 3.56
C PHE A 21 1.76 -21.36 3.09
N ASP A 22 2.61 -20.74 3.91
CA ASP A 22 4.05 -20.68 3.71
C ASP A 22 4.75 -20.72 5.08
N PRO A 23 5.41 -21.84 5.46
CA PRO A 23 5.99 -22.03 6.79
C PRO A 23 6.89 -20.88 7.26
N LYS A 24 7.56 -20.19 6.34
CA LYS A 24 8.44 -19.05 6.66
C LYS A 24 7.67 -17.84 7.20
N TYR A 25 6.42 -17.65 6.76
CA TYR A 25 5.60 -16.47 7.07
C TYR A 25 4.35 -16.76 7.91
N ASN A 26 3.96 -18.02 8.09
CA ASN A 26 2.76 -18.42 8.82
C ASN A 26 2.63 -17.76 10.21
N LYS A 27 3.77 -17.54 10.89
CA LYS A 27 3.81 -16.88 12.21
C LYS A 27 3.31 -15.43 12.23
N TYR A 28 3.28 -14.75 11.09
CA TYR A 28 2.82 -13.36 10.99
C TYR A 28 1.34 -13.24 10.61
N ASN A 29 0.70 -14.36 10.23
CA ASN A 29 -0.72 -14.41 9.91
C ASN A 29 -1.15 -13.41 8.81
N PHE A 30 -0.28 -13.17 7.83
CA PHE A 30 -0.48 -12.19 6.77
C PHE A 30 -1.66 -12.54 5.84
N ARG A 31 -2.39 -11.51 5.41
CA ARG A 31 -3.26 -11.58 4.22
C ARG A 31 -2.38 -11.64 2.97
N ILE A 32 -2.97 -12.03 1.83
CA ILE A 32 -2.21 -12.25 0.59
C ILE A 32 -1.36 -11.05 0.15
N HIS A 33 -1.89 -9.83 0.23
CA HIS A 33 -1.16 -8.62 -0.14
C HIS A 33 0.03 -8.34 0.81
N ASP A 34 -0.18 -8.50 2.12
CA ASP A 34 0.89 -8.38 3.13
C ASP A 34 1.98 -9.46 2.92
N TYR A 35 1.57 -10.69 2.56
CA TYR A 35 2.48 -11.81 2.28
C TYR A 35 3.39 -11.50 1.09
N PHE A 36 2.83 -10.99 -0.02
CA PHE A 36 3.62 -10.68 -1.20
C PHE A 36 4.61 -9.53 -0.96
N LEU A 37 4.24 -8.54 -0.15
CA LEU A 37 5.17 -7.47 0.27
C LEU A 37 6.33 -8.02 1.09
N ALA A 38 6.03 -8.84 2.11
CA ALA A 38 7.05 -9.49 2.92
C ALA A 38 7.97 -10.37 2.08
N LYS A 39 7.40 -11.12 1.14
CA LYS A 39 8.14 -12.01 0.25
C LYS A 39 9.00 -11.22 -0.75
N ALA A 40 8.49 -10.14 -1.33
CA ALA A 40 9.24 -9.27 -2.24
C ALA A 40 10.48 -8.69 -1.55
N LEU A 41 10.33 -8.21 -0.31
CA LEU A 41 11.47 -7.73 0.49
C LEU A 41 12.50 -8.83 0.73
N ASP A 42 12.10 -10.07 0.99
CA ASP A 42 13.07 -11.16 1.16
C ASP A 42 13.81 -11.51 -0.13
N GLN A 43 13.22 -11.27 -1.31
CA GLN A 43 13.83 -11.55 -2.61
C GLN A 43 14.86 -10.49 -3.06
N VAL A 44 14.66 -9.21 -2.73
CA VAL A 44 15.63 -8.17 -3.09
C VAL A 44 16.85 -8.20 -2.16
N ARG A 45 18.03 -7.88 -2.69
CA ARG A 45 19.26 -7.74 -1.89
C ARG A 45 19.19 -6.51 -0.98
N PRO A 46 19.99 -6.42 0.10
CA PRO A 46 20.22 -5.16 0.81
C PRO A 46 20.47 -3.97 -0.13
N GLY A 47 19.83 -2.84 0.15
CA GLY A 47 19.82 -1.66 -0.72
C GLY A 47 18.93 -1.78 -1.97
N GLY A 48 18.43 -2.98 -2.29
CA GLY A 48 17.51 -3.25 -3.39
C GLY A 48 16.10 -2.70 -3.16
N MET A 49 15.32 -2.67 -4.24
CA MET A 49 14.12 -1.83 -4.35
C MET A 49 12.87 -2.69 -4.60
N VAL A 50 11.79 -2.48 -3.84
CA VAL A 50 10.46 -3.06 -4.11
C VAL A 50 9.49 -1.95 -4.52
N ALA A 51 9.07 -1.96 -5.78
CA ALA A 51 8.08 -1.05 -6.33
C ALA A 51 6.80 -1.83 -6.68
N VAL A 52 5.76 -1.76 -5.84
CA VAL A 52 4.57 -2.58 -6.04
C VAL A 52 3.27 -1.81 -5.93
N ILE A 53 2.28 -2.24 -6.69
CA ILE A 53 0.90 -1.81 -6.54
C ILE A 53 0.24 -2.71 -5.49
N THR A 54 -0.37 -2.12 -4.46
CA THR A 54 -1.13 -2.82 -3.42
C THR A 54 -2.44 -2.09 -3.11
N THR A 55 -3.40 -2.75 -2.45
CA THR A 55 -4.59 -2.02 -1.97
C THR A 55 -4.21 -1.03 -0.87
N LYS A 56 -4.99 0.05 -0.73
CA LYS A 56 -4.86 0.99 0.40
C LYS A 56 -4.88 0.32 1.79
N GLY A 57 -5.46 -0.88 1.88
CA GLY A 57 -5.53 -1.66 3.11
C GLY A 57 -4.16 -2.01 3.71
N THR A 58 -3.08 -2.00 2.91
CA THR A 58 -1.72 -2.17 3.44
C THR A 58 -1.34 -1.01 4.35
N LEU A 59 -1.50 0.23 3.87
CA LEU A 59 -1.05 1.43 4.56
C LEU A 59 -2.11 2.00 5.52
N ASP A 60 -3.41 1.86 5.22
CA ASP A 60 -4.49 2.48 6.00
C ASP A 60 -5.09 1.58 7.09
N LYS A 61 -4.71 0.29 7.16
CA LYS A 61 -5.33 -0.60 8.16
C LYS A 61 -5.09 -0.12 9.59
N ALA A 62 -6.10 -0.29 10.44
CA ALA A 62 -6.03 0.05 11.86
C ALA A 62 -4.89 -0.70 12.59
N ASN A 63 -4.66 -1.97 12.24
CA ASN A 63 -3.59 -2.76 12.83
C ASN A 63 -2.23 -2.45 12.17
N PRO A 64 -1.24 -1.87 12.88
CA PRO A 64 0.03 -1.46 12.31
C PRO A 64 1.02 -2.61 12.03
N ALA A 65 0.66 -3.88 12.31
CA ALA A 65 1.60 -5.00 12.30
C ALA A 65 2.41 -5.16 11.01
N ILE A 66 1.81 -5.01 9.81
CA ILE A 66 2.61 -5.06 8.57
C ILE A 66 3.51 -3.84 8.46
N ARG A 67 3.04 -2.65 8.85
CA ARG A 67 3.81 -1.42 8.70
C ARG A 67 5.04 -1.47 9.60
N LYS A 68 4.90 -1.96 10.84
CA LYS A 68 6.03 -2.28 11.72
C LYS A 68 6.96 -3.32 11.08
N TYR A 69 6.41 -4.42 10.59
CA TYR A 69 7.20 -5.47 9.92
C TYR A 69 8.02 -4.92 8.74
N LEU A 70 7.42 -4.07 7.91
CA LEU A 70 8.06 -3.43 6.77
C LEU A 70 9.09 -2.40 7.23
N ALA A 71 8.76 -1.52 8.18
CA ALA A 71 9.67 -0.48 8.70
C ALA A 71 10.96 -1.05 9.30
N GLU A 72 10.85 -2.18 10.01
CA GLU A 72 12.02 -2.88 10.55
C GLU A 72 13.00 -3.34 9.45
N ARG A 73 12.49 -3.64 8.25
CA ARG A 73 13.23 -4.28 7.15
C ARG A 73 13.54 -3.35 5.99
N ALA A 74 12.80 -2.27 5.85
CA ALA A 74 12.83 -1.39 4.71
C ALA A 74 12.57 0.06 5.13
N GLU A 75 13.05 0.95 4.29
CA GLU A 75 12.69 2.35 4.29
C GLU A 75 11.57 2.60 3.30
N LEU A 76 10.56 3.37 3.71
CA LEU A 76 9.57 3.90 2.79
C LEU A 76 10.20 5.05 2.02
N VAL A 77 10.53 4.80 0.75
CA VAL A 77 11.08 5.82 -0.16
C VAL A 77 9.98 6.79 -0.58
N GLY A 78 8.77 6.25 -0.79
CA GLY A 78 7.58 7.02 -1.11
C GLY A 78 6.40 6.12 -1.44
N ALA A 79 5.22 6.72 -1.54
CA ALA A 79 4.03 6.05 -2.03
C ALA A 79 3.16 7.01 -2.84
N VAL A 80 2.40 6.50 -3.80
CA VAL A 80 1.41 7.28 -4.56
C VAL A 80 0.07 6.57 -4.49
N ARG A 81 -0.97 7.26 -4.03
CA ARG A 81 -2.33 6.72 -3.96
C ARG A 81 -3.10 7.05 -5.23
N LEU A 82 -3.61 6.00 -5.86
CA LEU A 82 -4.36 6.07 -7.12
C LEU A 82 -5.87 6.22 -6.85
N PRO A 83 -6.61 6.86 -7.77
CA PRO A 83 -8.07 6.88 -7.74
C PRO A 83 -8.63 5.46 -7.77
N ASN A 84 -9.80 5.25 -7.17
CA ASN A 84 -10.47 3.95 -7.20
C ASN A 84 -10.81 3.47 -8.61
N THR A 85 -10.88 4.37 -9.59
CA THR A 85 -11.12 4.06 -11.00
C THR A 85 -9.88 3.63 -11.78
N ALA A 86 -8.67 3.69 -11.20
CA ALA A 86 -7.41 3.40 -11.91
C ALA A 86 -7.35 2.00 -12.54
N PHE A 87 -8.05 1.02 -11.96
CA PHE A 87 -8.12 -0.35 -12.45
C PHE A 87 -9.49 -0.73 -13.05
N LYS A 88 -10.37 0.25 -13.28
CA LYS A 88 -11.73 0.01 -13.77
C LYS A 88 -11.72 -0.54 -15.20
N ASP A 89 -11.03 0.13 -16.11
CA ASP A 89 -11.05 -0.24 -17.53
C ASP A 89 -10.25 -1.51 -17.83
N ASN A 90 -9.14 -1.71 -17.11
CA ASN A 90 -8.23 -2.83 -17.35
C ASN A 90 -8.57 -4.10 -16.55
N ALA A 91 -9.20 -3.97 -15.38
CA ALA A 91 -9.44 -5.10 -14.47
C ALA A 91 -10.88 -5.18 -13.95
N GLY A 92 -11.77 -4.25 -14.33
CA GLY A 92 -13.19 -4.28 -13.95
C GLY A 92 -13.43 -4.04 -12.45
N THR A 93 -12.49 -3.44 -11.73
CA THR A 93 -12.60 -3.23 -10.28
C THR A 93 -12.44 -1.76 -9.91
N GLU A 94 -13.28 -1.30 -8.99
CA GLU A 94 -13.19 0.04 -8.39
C GLU A 94 -12.56 -0.08 -6.99
N VAL A 95 -11.23 -0.03 -6.93
CA VAL A 95 -10.46 -0.18 -5.68
C VAL A 95 -9.39 0.89 -5.58
N THR A 96 -9.31 1.55 -4.42
CA THR A 96 -8.19 2.45 -4.13
C THR A 96 -6.93 1.65 -3.85
N ALA A 97 -5.89 1.95 -4.62
CA ALA A 97 -4.61 1.28 -4.58
C ALA A 97 -3.47 2.27 -4.40
N ASP A 98 -2.38 1.81 -3.82
CA ASP A 98 -1.17 2.56 -3.59
C ASP A 98 -0.04 1.93 -4.41
N ILE A 99 0.75 2.75 -5.12
CA ILE A 99 2.07 2.39 -5.61
C ILE A 99 3.05 2.63 -4.47
N LEU A 100 3.75 1.60 -4.04
CA LEU A 100 4.62 1.63 -2.86
C LEU A 100 6.08 1.40 -3.27
N PHE A 101 6.98 2.26 -2.81
CA PHE A 101 8.42 2.13 -3.00
C PHE A 101 9.12 1.88 -1.65
N LEU A 102 9.60 0.66 -1.45
CA LEU A 102 10.37 0.23 -0.26
C LEU A 102 11.82 -0.13 -0.56
N GLN A 103 12.79 0.58 -0.01
CA GLN A 103 14.21 0.20 -0.12
C GLN A 103 14.59 -0.72 1.04
N LYS A 104 15.14 -1.90 0.73
CA LYS A 104 15.55 -2.86 1.76
C LYS A 104 16.77 -2.37 2.54
N ARG A 105 16.70 -2.49 3.86
CA ARG A 105 17.81 -2.16 4.77
C ARG A 105 18.87 -3.26 4.77
N GLU A 106 20.11 -2.87 5.06
CA GLU A 106 21.24 -3.78 5.28
C GLU A 106 20.98 -4.80 6.40
N ARG A 107 20.28 -4.37 7.43
CA ARG A 107 19.88 -5.19 8.56
C ARG A 107 18.53 -4.76 9.09
N LYS A 108 17.88 -5.67 9.81
CA LYS A 108 16.70 -5.32 10.58
C LYS A 108 17.07 -4.37 11.70
N ILE A 109 16.24 -3.37 11.90
CA ILE A 109 16.36 -2.42 13.01
C ILE A 109 15.00 -2.27 13.68
N ASP A 110 14.98 -2.12 14.99
CA ASP A 110 13.76 -1.87 15.75
C ASP A 110 13.48 -0.37 15.71
N ILE A 111 12.60 0.05 14.78
CA ILE A 111 12.22 1.44 14.58
C ILE A 111 10.72 1.54 14.33
N GLU A 112 10.16 2.69 14.66
CA GLU A 112 8.76 3.01 14.43
C GLU A 112 8.67 4.44 13.87
N PRO A 113 8.95 4.63 12.57
CA PRO A 113 8.80 5.93 11.90
C PRO A 113 7.31 6.31 11.77
N ASP A 114 7.03 7.59 11.59
CA ASP A 114 5.66 8.14 11.65
C ASP A 114 4.67 7.45 10.71
N TRP A 115 5.10 7.05 9.51
CA TRP A 115 4.27 6.31 8.54
C TRP A 115 3.78 4.94 9.03
N VAL A 116 4.31 4.40 10.14
CA VAL A 116 3.74 3.20 10.79
C VAL A 116 2.36 3.49 11.39
N HIS A 117 2.06 4.75 11.66
CA HIS A 117 0.80 5.19 12.25
C HIS A 117 -0.22 5.63 11.21
N LEU A 118 -1.42 5.92 11.70
CA LEU A 118 -2.47 6.56 10.91
C LEU A 118 -2.52 8.04 11.28
N GLY A 119 -2.69 8.88 10.27
CA GLY A 119 -3.08 10.27 10.40
C GLY A 119 -4.54 10.44 10.01
N VAL A 120 -4.93 11.70 9.84
CA VAL A 120 -6.29 12.09 9.44
C VAL A 120 -6.18 13.15 8.36
N THR A 121 -6.91 12.97 7.27
CA THR A 121 -7.07 13.99 6.22
C THR A 121 -7.85 15.20 6.74
N GLU A 122 -7.83 16.32 6.01
CA GLU A 122 -8.60 17.52 6.35
C GLU A 122 -10.11 17.24 6.54
N ASN A 123 -10.65 16.26 5.79
CA ASN A 123 -12.05 15.85 5.85
C ASN A 123 -12.36 14.83 6.95
N GLY A 124 -11.43 14.57 7.88
CA GLY A 124 -11.65 13.66 9.01
C GLY A 124 -11.57 12.17 8.65
N ILE A 125 -11.07 11.82 7.46
CA ILE A 125 -10.88 10.41 7.05
C ILE A 125 -9.52 9.93 7.51
N ALA A 126 -9.50 8.82 8.24
CA ALA A 126 -8.27 8.15 8.64
C ALA A 126 -7.53 7.57 7.41
N VAL A 127 -6.25 7.88 7.31
CA VAL A 127 -5.31 7.40 6.29
C VAL A 127 -3.96 7.13 6.93
N ASN A 128 -3.04 6.46 6.22
CA ASN A 128 -1.65 6.41 6.67
C ASN A 128 -1.06 7.81 6.91
N SER A 129 -0.26 7.99 7.96
CA SER A 129 0.34 9.29 8.27
C SER A 129 1.15 9.87 7.11
N TYR A 130 1.81 9.02 6.30
CA TYR A 130 2.51 9.47 5.09
C TYR A 130 1.59 10.25 4.15
N PHE A 131 0.37 9.77 3.88
CA PHE A 131 -0.58 10.49 3.01
C PHE A 131 -1.26 11.67 3.70
N ALA A 132 -1.38 11.66 5.03
CA ALA A 132 -1.87 12.82 5.76
C ALA A 132 -0.87 13.98 5.70
N GLU A 133 0.44 13.67 5.73
CA GLU A 133 1.54 14.64 5.65
C GLU A 133 1.87 15.03 4.20
N HIS A 134 1.61 14.14 3.25
CA HIS A 134 1.83 14.32 1.82
C HIS A 134 0.52 14.16 1.02
N PRO A 135 -0.46 15.06 1.17
CA PRO A 135 -1.71 14.98 0.42
C PRO A 135 -1.51 15.05 -1.10
N GLU A 136 -0.44 15.69 -1.58
CA GLU A 136 -0.04 15.73 -2.99
C GLU A 136 0.32 14.36 -3.58
N MET A 137 0.63 13.37 -2.73
CA MET A 137 0.89 11.99 -3.14
C MET A 137 -0.40 11.17 -3.30
N MET A 138 -1.57 11.77 -3.10
CA MET A 138 -2.85 11.20 -3.47
C MET A 138 -3.33 11.87 -4.76
N LEU A 139 -3.51 11.08 -5.82
CA LEU A 139 -4.02 11.57 -7.11
C LEU A 139 -5.54 11.78 -7.08
N GLY A 140 -6.05 12.43 -6.03
CA GLY A 140 -7.46 12.60 -5.74
C GLY A 140 -7.68 12.87 -4.24
N SER A 141 -8.94 12.94 -3.83
CA SER A 141 -9.31 13.14 -2.43
C SER A 141 -9.97 11.89 -1.85
N MET A 142 -9.69 11.60 -0.57
CA MET A 142 -10.40 10.55 0.13
C MET A 142 -11.83 10.96 0.42
N GLU A 143 -12.76 10.05 0.13
CA GLU A 143 -14.20 10.20 0.35
C GLU A 143 -14.79 8.91 0.95
N TYR A 144 -15.94 9.01 1.61
CA TYR A 144 -16.71 7.82 2.01
C TYR A 144 -17.46 7.28 0.80
N ASP A 145 -17.26 5.99 0.52
CA ASP A 145 -17.95 5.31 -0.56
C ASP A 145 -19.38 4.99 -0.14
N THR A 146 -20.33 5.78 -0.66
CA THR A 146 -21.77 5.60 -0.43
C THR A 146 -22.42 4.62 -1.40
N ARG A 147 -21.69 4.08 -2.38
CA ARG A 147 -22.20 3.25 -3.48
C ARG A 147 -22.18 1.77 -3.13
N ILE A 148 -21.02 1.23 -2.72
CA ILE A 148 -20.84 -0.24 -2.56
C ILE A 148 -21.50 -0.80 -1.30
N TYR A 149 -21.53 -0.03 -0.20
CA TYR A 149 -22.07 -0.50 1.09
C TYR A 149 -23.21 0.37 1.65
N GLY A 150 -23.81 1.23 0.82
CA GLY A 150 -24.91 2.12 1.19
C GLY A 150 -24.48 3.41 1.92
N ARG A 151 -25.46 4.24 2.33
CA ARG A 151 -25.23 5.57 2.91
C ARG A 151 -24.45 5.57 4.25
N ASP A 152 -24.46 4.46 4.99
CA ASP A 152 -23.77 4.32 6.29
C ASP A 152 -22.41 3.59 6.17
N SER A 153 -21.92 3.43 4.94
CA SER A 153 -20.64 2.81 4.65
C SER A 153 -19.49 3.58 5.31
N ARG A 154 -18.68 2.86 6.09
CA ARG A 154 -17.37 3.35 6.56
C ARG A 154 -16.25 3.03 5.59
N TYR A 155 -16.56 2.48 4.41
CA TYR A 155 -15.57 2.25 3.37
C TYR A 155 -15.19 3.59 2.75
N THR A 156 -13.90 3.79 2.51
CA THR A 156 -13.37 5.03 1.95
C THR A 156 -12.63 4.74 0.66
N VAL A 157 -12.70 5.67 -0.28
CA VAL A 157 -12.06 5.58 -1.60
C VAL A 157 -11.38 6.89 -1.92
N CYS A 158 -10.26 6.82 -2.65
CA CYS A 158 -9.68 7.97 -3.32
C CYS A 158 -10.47 8.23 -4.61
N VAL A 159 -11.03 9.42 -4.75
CA VAL A 159 -11.79 9.84 -5.92
C VAL A 159 -11.05 11.00 -6.58
N ASN A 160 -10.92 10.94 -7.90
CA ASN A 160 -10.49 12.09 -8.68
C ASN A 160 -11.71 12.61 -9.46
N ASN A 161 -12.07 13.86 -9.20
CA ASN A 161 -13.23 14.52 -9.79
C ASN A 161 -12.86 15.43 -10.97
N ASP A 162 -11.57 15.49 -11.36
CA ASP A 162 -11.15 16.21 -12.55
C ASP A 162 -11.49 15.40 -13.81
N GLU A 163 -12.42 15.94 -14.62
CA GLU A 163 -12.86 15.33 -15.87
C GLU A 163 -11.74 15.22 -16.91
N ASN A 164 -10.66 15.99 -16.76
CA ASN A 164 -9.48 15.95 -17.61
C ASN A 164 -8.34 15.14 -16.99
N PHE A 165 -8.56 14.46 -15.87
CA PHE A 165 -7.51 13.67 -15.22
C PHE A 165 -6.99 12.59 -16.17
N ASN A 166 -5.72 12.71 -16.54
CA ASN A 166 -5.00 11.71 -17.30
C ASN A 166 -3.96 11.03 -16.41
N MET A 167 -4.18 9.75 -16.09
CA MET A 167 -3.27 8.98 -15.25
C MET A 167 -1.85 8.86 -15.84
N TYR A 168 -1.70 8.95 -17.17
CA TYR A 168 -0.39 8.91 -17.83
C TYR A 168 0.39 10.22 -17.73
N GLU A 169 -0.28 11.34 -17.45
CA GLU A 169 0.37 12.65 -17.27
C GLU A 169 0.65 12.96 -15.80
N ALA A 170 -0.09 12.31 -14.89
CA ALA A 170 0.00 12.52 -13.45
C ALA A 170 1.09 11.67 -12.76
N LEU A 171 1.67 10.68 -13.45
CA LEU A 171 2.72 9.76 -12.96
C LEU A 171 4.02 9.97 -13.73
#